data_AF-A0A972C3W1-F1
#
_entry.id   AF-A0A972C3W1-F1
#
_cell.length_a   1.000
_cell.length_b   1.000
_cell.length_c   1.000
_cell.angle_alpha   90.00
_cell.angle_beta   90.00
_cell.angle_gamma   90.00
#
_symmetry.space_group_name_H-M   'P 1'
#
loop_
_entity.id
_entity.type
_entity.pdbx_description
1 polymer ?
#
loop_
_entity_poly.entity_id
_entity_poly.type
_entity_poly.pdbx_seq_one_letter_code
_entity_poly.pdbx_strand_id
1 'polypeptide(L)'
;LCLLNSATDRYQLISEPFDVSFRELSDETIERYLQREQPYDCAGSFRMEGLGISLLRSLRGDDPNSLIGLPLIRLCEMLRNEGLELP
;
A
#
# COMPACT_ATOMS: atom_id res chain seq x y z
N LEU A 1 7.77 -4.91 -5.55
CA LEU A 1 7.09 -5.40 -6.77
C LEU A 1 8.12 -6.03 -7.71
N CYS A 2 7.84 -7.22 -8.23
CA CYS A 2 8.63 -7.87 -9.27
C CYS A 2 7.71 -8.21 -10.47
N LEU A 3 8.14 -7.88 -11.69
CA LEU A 3 7.50 -8.31 -12.92
C LEU A 3 8.48 -9.23 -13.66
N LEU A 4 8.09 -10.48 -13.91
CA LEU A 4 8.87 -11.47 -14.67
C LEU A 4 8.19 -11.71 -16.02
N ASN A 5 8.90 -11.47 -17.11
CA ASN A 5 8.49 -11.89 -18.44
C ASN A 5 9.05 -13.29 -18.70
N SER A 6 8.21 -14.32 -18.57
CA SER A 6 8.62 -15.73 -18.70
C SER A 6 9.02 -16.13 -20.12
N ALA A 7 8.63 -15.37 -21.15
CA ALA A 7 9.04 -15.64 -22.52
C ALA A 7 10.48 -15.20 -22.80
N THR A 8 10.96 -14.19 -22.06
CA THR A 8 12.31 -13.62 -22.24
C THR A 8 13.24 -13.90 -21.06
N ASP A 9 12.72 -14.47 -19.97
CA ASP A 9 13.39 -14.69 -18.69
C ASP A 9 13.94 -13.39 -18.06
N ARG A 10 13.39 -12.24 -18.46
CA ARG A 10 13.76 -10.93 -17.91
C ARG A 10 12.83 -10.57 -16.76
N TYR A 11 13.41 -10.03 -15.69
CA TYR A 11 12.64 -9.45 -14.60
C TYR A 11 12.98 -7.97 -14.40
N GLN A 12 11.96 -7.23 -13.95
CA GLN A 12 12.07 -5.87 -13.45
C GLN A 12 11.71 -5.92 -11.95
N LEU A 13 12.51 -5.28 -11.09
CA LEU A 13 12.33 -5.30 -9.64
C LEU A 13 12.38 -3.88 -9.08
N ILE A 14 11.41 -3.53 -8.24
CA ILE A 14 11.36 -2.23 -7.56
C ILE A 14 10.81 -2.39 -6.14
N SER A 15 11.31 -1.55 -5.23
CA SER A 15 10.73 -1.34 -3.90
C SER A 15 10.23 0.10 -3.84
N GLU A 16 8.99 0.28 -3.41
CA GLU A 16 8.37 1.60 -3.28
C GLU A 16 8.04 1.86 -1.81
N PRO A 17 8.69 2.84 -1.16
CA PRO A 17 8.38 3.20 0.21
C PRO A 17 7.06 3.98 0.26
N PHE A 18 6.33 3.81 1.35
CA PHE A 18 5.17 4.62 1.67
C PHE A 18 5.21 5.00 3.14
N ASP A 19 5.29 6.29 3.43
CA ASP A 19 5.37 6.81 4.78
C ASP A 19 3.96 7.09 5.33
N VAL A 20 3.70 6.55 6.52
CA VAL A 20 2.44 6.72 7.25
C VAL A 20 2.73 7.35 8.60
N SER A 21 2.14 8.52 8.85
CA SER A 21 2.26 9.21 10.14
C SER A 21 0.95 9.11 10.90
N PHE A 22 1.01 8.50 12.08
CA PHE A 22 -0.12 8.46 13.01
C PHE A 22 -0.28 9.78 13.77
N ARG A 23 -1.50 10.00 14.27
CA ARG A 23 -1.75 11.01 15.31
C ARG A 23 -1.20 10.51 16.64
N GLU A 24 -1.15 11.39 17.63
CA GLU A 24 -1.10 10.93 19.02
C GLU A 24 -2.47 10.31 19.35
N LEU A 25 -2.45 9.05 19.79
CA LEU A 25 -3.66 8.27 20.06
C LEU A 25 -3.69 7.90 21.54
N SER A 26 -4.86 8.04 22.16
CA SER A 26 -5.10 7.46 23.48
C SER A 26 -5.45 5.98 23.37
N ASP A 27 -5.19 5.23 24.44
CA ASP A 27 -5.58 3.81 24.54
C ASP A 27 -7.08 3.62 24.29
N GLU A 28 -7.92 4.53 24.78
CA GLU A 28 -9.38 4.51 24.56
C GLU A 28 -9.75 4.63 23.07
N THR A 29 -8.99 5.41 22.30
CA THR A 29 -9.21 5.58 20.85
C THR A 29 -8.78 4.33 20.11
N ILE A 30 -7.62 3.76 20.49
CA ILE A 30 -7.09 2.52 19.92
C ILE A 30 -8.08 1.37 20.17
N GLU A 31 -8.52 1.19 21.41
CA GLU A 31 -9.45 0.11 21.79
C GLU A 31 -10.77 0.20 21.01
N ARG A 32 -11.34 1.41 20.92
CA ARG A 32 -12.57 1.65 20.15
C ARG A 32 -12.40 1.30 18.67
N TYR A 33 -11.24 1.61 18.09
CA TYR A 33 -10.93 1.27 16.71
C TYR A 33 -10.81 -0.24 16.53
N LEU A 34 -10.05 -0.92 17.38
CA LEU A 34 -9.83 -2.37 17.32
C LEU A 34 -11.16 -3.15 17.44
N GLN A 35 -12.02 -2.76 18.37
CA GLN A 35 -13.34 -3.39 18.54
C GLN A 35 -14.27 -3.20 17.34
N ARG A 36 -14.21 -2.04 16.68
CA ARG A 36 -15.09 -1.69 15.55
C ARG A 36 -14.60 -2.24 14.23
N GLU A 37 -13.32 -2.05 13.93
CA GLU A 37 -12.74 -2.40 12.63
C GLU A 37 -12.22 -3.85 12.60
N GLN A 38 -11.85 -4.40 13.76
CA GLN A 38 -11.23 -5.72 13.92
C GLN A 38 -10.13 -5.99 12.87
N PRO A 39 -9.11 -5.12 12.75
CA PRO A 39 -8.11 -5.18 11.70
C PRO A 39 -7.00 -6.20 12.01
N TYR A 40 -7.30 -7.28 12.72
CA TYR A 40 -6.31 -8.18 13.31
C TYR A 40 -5.53 -9.00 12.27
N ASP A 41 -6.11 -9.16 11.08
CA ASP A 41 -5.46 -9.82 9.94
C ASP A 41 -4.68 -8.84 9.04
N CYS A 42 -4.65 -7.54 9.38
CA CYS A 42 -3.91 -6.53 8.64
C CYS A 42 -2.52 -6.31 9.27
N ALA A 43 -1.50 -6.17 8.43
CA ALA A 43 -0.17 -5.81 8.91
C ALA A 43 -0.22 -4.46 9.66
N GLY A 44 0.29 -4.44 10.90
CA GLY A 44 0.22 -3.25 11.77
C GLY A 44 -1.14 -2.99 12.40
N SER A 45 -2.08 -3.94 12.34
CA SER A 45 -3.44 -3.83 12.90
C SER A 45 -4.15 -2.55 12.45
N PHE A 46 -3.96 -2.18 11.19
CA PHE A 46 -4.42 -0.94 10.60
C PHE A 46 -4.96 -1.21 9.19
N ARG A 47 -6.17 -0.71 8.92
CA ARG A 47 -6.80 -0.77 7.59
C ARG A 47 -7.11 0.63 7.07
N MET A 48 -6.37 1.04 6.05
CA MET A 48 -6.51 2.35 5.41
C MET A 48 -7.89 2.55 4.75
N GLU A 49 -8.42 1.49 4.15
CA GLU A 49 -9.68 1.51 3.39
C GLU A 49 -10.94 1.61 4.28
N GLY A 50 -10.77 1.48 5.60
CA GLY A 50 -11.83 1.55 6.59
C GLY A 50 -11.65 2.70 7.58
N LEU A 51 -11.98 2.46 8.85
CA LEU A 51 -11.86 3.47 9.91
C LEU A 51 -10.40 3.87 10.22
N GLY A 52 -9.41 3.12 9.72
CA GLY A 52 -7.99 3.38 10.00
C GLY A 52 -7.57 4.78 9.57
N ILE A 53 -8.12 5.30 8.47
CA ILE A 53 -7.79 6.67 8.00
C ILE A 53 -8.00 7.75 9.07
N SER A 54 -8.93 7.54 10.01
CA SER A 54 -9.20 8.46 11.12
C SER A 54 -8.04 8.58 12.12
N LEU A 55 -7.19 7.56 12.20
CA LEU A 55 -6.03 7.49 13.09
C LEU A 55 -4.81 8.23 12.54
N LEU A 56 -4.83 8.57 11.24
CA LEU A 56 -3.66 9.10 10.54
C LEU A 56 -3.62 10.62 10.53
N ARG A 57 -2.40 11.15 10.65
CA ARG A 57 -2.07 12.56 10.48
C ARG A 57 -1.71 12.87 9.03
N SER A 58 -0.93 12.03 8.38
CA SER A 58 -0.49 12.22 7.00
C SER A 58 -0.06 10.91 6.35
N LEU A 59 -0.11 10.92 5.02
CA LEU A 59 0.29 9.82 4.13
C LEU A 59 1.22 10.42 3.07
N ARG A 60 2.36 9.80 2.80
CA ARG A 60 3.32 10.27 1.81
C ARG A 60 3.92 9.13 1.01
N GLY A 61 3.69 9.15 -0.29
CA GLY A 61 4.21 8.21 -1.26
C GLY A 61 3.78 8.64 -2.66
N ASP A 62 4.41 8.07 -3.69
CA ASP A 62 4.12 8.43 -5.08
C ASP A 62 2.80 7.81 -5.57
N ASP A 63 2.45 6.63 -5.05
CA ASP A 63 1.21 5.91 -5.38
C ASP A 63 0.45 5.47 -4.12
N PRO A 64 -0.83 5.87 -3.92
CA PRO A 64 -1.64 5.38 -2.81
C PRO A 64 -1.86 3.86 -2.85
N ASN A 65 -1.81 3.21 -4.01
CA ASN A 65 -1.96 1.76 -4.13
C ASN A 65 -0.75 1.01 -3.56
N SER A 66 0.41 1.64 -3.46
CA SER A 66 1.58 1.10 -2.77
C SER A 66 1.28 0.78 -1.31
N LEU A 67 0.43 1.59 -0.66
CA LEU A 67 0.00 1.34 0.72
C LEU A 67 -1.06 0.24 0.83
N ILE A 68 -1.89 0.06 -0.20
CA ILE A 68 -2.87 -1.04 -0.27
C ILE A 68 -2.14 -2.38 -0.49
N GLY A 69 -1.05 -2.37 -1.26
CA GLY A 69 -0.15 -3.52 -1.42
C GLY A 69 0.42 -3.72 -2.81
N LEU A 70 0.10 -2.84 -3.79
CA LEU A 70 0.61 -2.95 -5.14
C LEU A 70 0.90 -1.56 -5.75
N PRO A 71 2.16 -1.20 -6.02
CA PRO A 71 2.51 0.06 -6.69
C PRO A 71 2.09 0.00 -8.17
N LEU A 72 0.88 0.45 -8.48
CA LEU A 72 0.28 0.42 -9.81
C LEU A 72 0.94 1.40 -10.76
N ILE A 73 1.37 2.57 -10.29
CA ILE A 73 2.11 3.52 -11.14
C ILE A 73 3.37 2.85 -11.68
N ARG A 74 4.16 2.22 -10.80
CA ARG A 74 5.37 1.48 -11.20
C ARG A 74 5.06 0.25 -12.04
N LEU A 75 4.01 -0.49 -11.70
CA LEU A 75 3.60 -1.63 -12.52
C LEU A 75 3.26 -1.21 -13.95
N CYS A 76 2.52 -0.12 -14.14
CA CYS A 76 2.20 0.40 -15.46
C CYS A 76 3.46 0.79 -16.25
N GLU A 77 4.45 1.42 -15.60
CA GLU A 77 5.76 1.70 -16.20
C GLU A 77 6.46 0.40 -16.63
N MET A 78 6.50 -0.60 -15.76
CA MET A 78 7.15 -1.89 -16.02
C MET A 78 6.49 -2.64 -17.18
N LEU A 79 5.16 -2.62 -17.28
CA LEU A 79 4.41 -3.24 -18.38
C LEU A 79 4.68 -2.54 -19.73
N ARG A 80 4.75 -1.20 -19.74
CA ARG A 80 5.13 -0.45 -20.94
C ARG A 80 6.55 -0.77 -21.40
N ASN A 81 7.47 -1.04 -20.48
CA ASN A 81 8.83 -1.49 -20.82
C ASN A 81 8.85 -2.87 -21.51
N GLU A 82 7.82 -3.68 -21.31
CA GLU A 82 7.61 -4.97 -22.00
C GLU A 82 6.80 -4.82 -23.30
N GLY A 83 6.50 -3.60 -23.73
CA GLY A 83 5.78 -3.32 -24.98
C GLY A 83 4.26 -3.49 -24.90
N LEU A 84 3.70 -3.58 -23.69
CA LEU A 84 2.26 -3.61 -23.49
C LEU A 84 1.71 -2.18 -23.50
N GLU A 85 0.77 -1.91 -24.41
CA GLU A 85 0.02 -0.65 -24.42
C GLU A 85 -1.00 -0.66 -23.26
N LEU A 86 -1.09 0.48 -22.58
CA LEU A 86 -2.04 0.72 -21.49
C LEU A 86 -2.72 2.08 -21.72
N PRO A 87 -3.99 2.26 -21.34
CA PRO A 87 -4.79 1.33 -20.54
C PRO A 87 -5.20 0.05 -21.27
#